data_AF-A0A6N6WNN0-F1
#
_entry.id   AF-A0A6N6WNN0-F1
#
_cell.length_a   1.000
_cell.length_b   1.000
_cell.length_c   1.000
_cell.angle_alpha   90.00
_cell.angle_beta   90.00
_cell.angle_gamma   90.00
#
_symmetry.space_group_name_H-M   'P 1'
#
loop_
_entity.id
_entity.type
_entity.pdbx_description
1 polymer ?
#
loop_
_entity_poly.entity_id
_entity_poly.type
_entity_poly.pdbx_seq_one_letter_code
_entity_poly.pdbx_strand_id
1 'polypeptide(L)'
;QQQQTLPSADELENMTNRIADLRLEQFEVNQQRDALFQSDAFVNKLEEGHTNEVNSEVHDALLQVVDMRRELLDQLNKQLGNQLMMAINLQINQQQLMSVSKNLKSILTQQIFWVNSNRPMDWDW
;
A
#
# COMPACT_ATOMS: atom_id res chain seq x y z
N GLN A 1 18.45 -27.91 8.01
CA GLN A 1 17.19 -27.23 8.35
C GLN A 1 17.39 -25.73 8.60
N GLN A 2 17.90 -24.97 7.63
CA GLN A 2 17.96 -23.49 7.70
C GLN A 2 17.82 -22.86 6.31
N GLN A 3 16.92 -23.38 5.49
CA GLN A 3 16.34 -22.54 4.43
C GLN A 3 15.20 -21.77 5.09
N GLN A 4 15.56 -20.78 5.90
CA GLN A 4 14.63 -19.73 6.29
C GLN A 4 14.07 -19.17 4.98
N THR A 5 12.76 -19.21 4.87
CA THR A 5 11.93 -18.73 3.76
C THR A 5 12.48 -17.43 3.20
N LEU A 6 13.25 -17.53 2.13
CA LEU A 6 13.72 -16.37 1.39
C LEU A 6 12.49 -15.77 0.70
N PRO A 7 12.24 -14.46 0.86
CA PRO A 7 11.16 -13.82 0.16
C PRO A 7 11.34 -14.04 -1.35
N SER A 8 10.28 -14.55 -1.96
CA SER A 8 10.27 -14.95 -3.37
C SER A 8 9.87 -13.77 -4.24
N ALA A 9 10.26 -13.78 -5.52
CA ALA A 9 9.92 -12.70 -6.46
C ALA A 9 8.40 -12.45 -6.52
N ASP A 10 7.59 -13.51 -6.37
CA ASP A 10 6.12 -13.46 -6.35
C ASP A 10 5.54 -12.62 -5.20
N GLU A 11 6.19 -12.63 -4.02
CA GLU A 11 5.74 -11.82 -2.88
C GLU A 11 5.95 -10.32 -3.14
N LEU A 12 7.00 -10.00 -3.90
CA LEU A 12 7.38 -8.63 -4.25
C LEU A 12 6.48 -8.07 -5.36
N GLU A 13 6.09 -8.91 -6.32
CA GLU A 13 5.06 -8.60 -7.32
C GLU A 13 3.69 -8.36 -6.65
N ASN A 14 3.30 -9.23 -5.72
CA ASN A 14 2.08 -9.07 -4.94
C ASN A 14 2.07 -7.74 -4.16
N MET A 15 3.19 -7.38 -3.52
CA MET A 15 3.32 -6.10 -2.81
C MET A 15 3.16 -4.89 -3.74
N THR A 16 3.69 -4.99 -4.96
CA THR A 16 3.59 -3.92 -5.97
C THR A 16 2.14 -3.71 -6.39
N ASN A 17 1.38 -4.79 -6.60
CA ASN A 17 -0.04 -4.72 -6.91
C ASN A 17 -0.85 -4.09 -5.76
N ARG A 18 -0.58 -4.50 -4.52
CA ARG A 18 -1.24 -3.91 -3.33
C ARG A 18 -0.97 -2.41 -3.19
N ILE A 19 0.23 -1.95 -3.52
CA ILE A 19 0.55 -0.51 -3.53
C ILE A 19 -0.25 0.22 -4.61
N ALA A 20 -0.41 -0.39 -5.80
CA ALA A 20 -1.21 0.18 -6.88
C ALA A 20 -2.69 0.27 -6.50
N ASP A 21 -3.25 -0.76 -5.86
CA ASP A 21 -4.64 -0.76 -5.36
C ASP A 21 -4.85 0.34 -4.32
N LEU A 22 -3.95 0.48 -3.35
CA LEU A 22 -4.00 1.54 -2.34
C LEU A 22 -3.91 2.96 -2.95
N ARG A 23 -3.14 3.13 -4.05
CA ARG A 23 -3.09 4.40 -4.79
C ARG A 23 -4.41 4.71 -5.47
N LEU A 24 -5.08 3.70 -6.04
CA LEU A 24 -6.38 3.86 -6.67
C LEU A 24 -7.45 4.24 -5.64
N GLU A 25 -7.51 3.53 -4.51
CA GLU A 25 -8.42 3.88 -3.41
C GLU A 25 -8.17 5.30 -2.89
N GLN A 26 -6.90 5.68 -2.72
CA GLN A 26 -6.54 7.05 -2.32
C GLN A 26 -7.05 8.09 -3.33
N PHE A 27 -6.95 7.82 -4.63
CA PHE A 27 -7.46 8.71 -5.67
C PHE A 27 -8.99 8.84 -5.61
N GLU A 28 -9.71 7.74 -5.44
CA GLU A 28 -11.18 7.76 -5.31
C GLU A 28 -11.65 8.53 -4.08
N VAL A 29 -11.01 8.33 -2.92
CA VAL A 29 -11.31 9.06 -1.69
C VAL A 29 -11.08 10.57 -1.87
N ASN A 30 -10.01 10.96 -2.55
CA ASN A 30 -9.76 12.36 -2.88
C ASN A 30 -10.86 12.94 -3.78
N GLN A 31 -11.31 12.21 -4.80
CA GLN A 31 -12.42 12.68 -5.65
C GLN A 31 -13.72 12.87 -4.87
N GLN A 32 -14.06 11.93 -3.97
CA GLN A 32 -15.25 12.05 -3.13
C GLN A 32 -15.15 13.26 -2.19
N ARG A 33 -13.98 13.51 -1.63
CA ARG A 33 -13.75 14.66 -0.76
C ARG A 33 -13.88 15.98 -1.53
N ASP A 34 -13.32 16.05 -2.74
CA ASP A 34 -13.39 17.25 -3.56
C ASP A 34 -14.82 17.54 -4.01
N ALA A 35 -15.62 16.51 -4.30
CA ALA A 35 -17.05 16.65 -4.57
C ALA A 35 -17.84 17.18 -3.36
N LEU A 36 -17.42 16.82 -2.14
CA LEU A 36 -18.04 17.30 -0.89
C LEU A 36 -17.44 18.62 -0.39
N PHE A 37 -16.45 19.19 -1.09
CA PHE A 37 -15.87 20.50 -0.71
C PHE A 37 -16.89 21.64 -0.86
N GLN A 38 -17.89 21.46 -1.73
CA GLN A 38 -19.04 22.35 -1.87
C GLN A 38 -20.26 21.78 -1.14
N SER A 39 -20.15 21.59 0.17
CA SER A 39 -21.21 21.00 1.02
C SER A 39 -22.59 21.63 0.77
N ASP A 40 -22.66 22.97 0.69
CA ASP A 40 -23.90 23.69 0.40
C ASP A 40 -24.47 23.35 -0.97
N ALA A 41 -23.63 23.28 -2.01
CA ALA A 41 -24.10 22.93 -3.36
C ALA A 41 -24.57 21.46 -3.43
N PHE A 42 -23.94 20.58 -2.65
CA PHE A 42 -24.31 19.18 -2.54
C PHE A 42 -25.66 19.00 -1.83
N VAL A 43 -25.87 19.69 -0.71
CA VAL A 43 -27.16 19.69 0.03
C VAL A 43 -28.25 20.34 -0.82
N ASN A 44 -27.98 21.49 -1.44
CA ASN A 44 -28.94 22.15 -2.33
C ASN A 44 -29.39 21.25 -3.49
N LYS A 45 -28.46 20.50 -4.10
CA LYS A 45 -28.78 19.52 -5.16
C LYS A 45 -29.57 18.31 -4.64
N LEU A 46 -29.38 17.92 -3.39
CA LEU A 46 -30.19 16.87 -2.73
C LEU A 46 -31.62 17.36 -2.44
N GLU A 47 -31.76 18.65 -2.16
CA GLU A 47 -33.04 19.31 -1.89
C GLU A 47 -33.81 19.69 -3.17
N GLU A 48 -33.13 19.78 -4.32
CA GLU A 48 -33.72 19.90 -5.66
C GLU A 48 -34.62 18.67 -5.96
N GLY A 49 -35.88 18.75 -5.52
CA GLY A 49 -36.89 17.71 -5.69
C GLY A 49 -37.75 17.45 -4.45
N HIS A 50 -37.32 17.91 -3.27
CA HIS A 50 -38.01 17.72 -1.99
C HIS A 50 -38.35 19.05 -1.28
N THR A 51 -38.39 20.16 -2.03
CA THR A 51 -38.60 21.53 -1.52
C THR A 51 -39.88 21.74 -0.70
N ASN A 52 -40.84 20.81 -0.74
CA ASN A 52 -42.06 20.85 0.07
C ASN A 52 -42.01 19.99 1.36
N GLU A 53 -41.00 19.13 1.53
CA GLU A 53 -40.84 18.22 2.69
C GLU A 53 -39.62 18.55 3.56
N VAL A 54 -38.72 19.42 3.09
CA VAL A 54 -37.51 19.82 3.83
C VAL A 54 -37.84 21.01 4.74
N ASN A 55 -37.82 20.79 6.05
CA ASN A 55 -37.80 21.88 7.04
C ASN A 55 -36.34 22.33 7.31
N SER A 56 -36.17 23.47 7.98
CA SER A 56 -34.85 23.99 8.34
C SER A 56 -34.02 23.04 9.22
N GLU A 57 -34.65 22.22 10.07
CA GLU A 57 -33.97 21.22 10.90
C GLU A 57 -33.44 20.04 10.07
N VAL A 58 -34.16 19.64 9.00
CA VAL A 58 -33.71 18.60 8.07
C VAL A 58 -32.53 19.10 7.25
N HIS A 59 -32.55 20.35 6.79
CA HIS A 59 -31.42 20.99 6.11
C HIS A 59 -30.17 21.02 7.02
N ASP A 60 -30.33 21.47 8.27
CA ASP A 60 -29.24 21.52 9.25
C ASP A 60 -28.70 20.12 9.57
N ALA A 61 -29.56 19.10 9.66
CA ALA A 61 -29.15 17.72 9.86
C ALA A 61 -28.38 17.16 8.66
N LEU A 62 -28.79 17.49 7.42
CA LEU A 62 -28.07 17.09 6.21
C LEU A 62 -26.69 17.73 6.14
N LEU A 63 -26.55 19.01 6.49
CA LEU A 63 -25.26 19.68 6.59
C LEU A 63 -24.34 18.98 7.60
N GLN A 64 -24.83 18.66 8.80
CA GLN A 64 -24.06 17.92 9.80
C GLN A 64 -23.61 16.54 9.29
N VAL A 65 -24.47 15.82 8.55
CA VAL A 65 -24.11 14.53 7.96
C VAL A 65 -23.03 14.68 6.88
N VAL A 66 -23.12 15.71 6.04
CA VAL A 66 -22.10 16.02 5.03
C VAL A 66 -20.77 16.36 5.68
N ASP A 67 -20.78 17.15 6.76
CA ASP A 67 -19.58 17.49 7.52
C ASP A 67 -18.94 16.26 8.17
N MET A 68 -19.72 15.41 8.83
CA MET A 68 -19.24 14.13 9.39
C MET A 68 -18.66 13.23 8.29
N ARG A 69 -19.32 13.15 7.12
CA ARG A 69 -18.82 12.37 5.99
C ARG A 69 -17.48 12.91 5.50
N ARG A 70 -17.31 14.22 5.43
CA ARG A 70 -16.05 14.86 5.03
C ARG A 70 -14.94 14.55 6.02
N GLU A 71 -15.21 14.66 7.32
CA GLU A 71 -14.23 14.30 8.36
C GLU A 71 -13.80 12.83 8.28
N LEU A 72 -14.75 11.92 8.05
CA LEU A 72 -14.46 10.50 7.88
C LEU A 72 -13.60 10.23 6.62
N LEU A 73 -13.88 10.92 5.52
CA LEU A 73 -13.05 10.82 4.30
C LEU A 73 -11.64 11.35 4.52
N ASP A 74 -11.48 12.45 5.27
CA ASP A 74 -10.16 12.97 5.64
C ASP A 74 -9.39 11.99 6.54
N GLN A 75 -10.07 11.35 7.49
CA GLN A 75 -9.47 10.30 8.33
C GLN A 75 -9.06 9.09 7.48
N LEU A 76 -9.93 8.63 6.58
CA LEU A 76 -9.65 7.51 5.68
C LEU A 76 -8.45 7.80 4.78
N ASN A 77 -8.38 9.00 4.19
CA ASN A 77 -7.25 9.41 3.35
C ASN A 77 -5.91 9.39 4.13
N LYS A 78 -5.91 9.88 5.38
CA LYS A 78 -4.73 9.78 6.26
C LYS A 78 -4.34 8.33 6.53
N GLN A 79 -5.31 7.46 6.81
CA GLN A 79 -5.07 6.03 7.04
C GLN A 79 -4.50 5.34 5.79
N LEU A 80 -5.08 5.58 4.61
CA LEU A 80 -4.56 5.06 3.34
C LEU A 80 -3.14 5.55 3.07
N GLY A 81 -2.84 6.83 3.33
CA GLY A 81 -1.49 7.36 3.23
C GLY A 81 -0.48 6.66 4.14
N ASN A 82 -0.86 6.38 5.39
CA ASN A 82 -0.02 5.63 6.33
C ASN A 82 0.20 4.18 5.88
N GLN A 83 -0.86 3.49 5.44
CA GLN A 83 -0.77 2.12 4.93
C GLN A 83 0.13 2.04 3.70
N LEU A 84 0.01 3.01 2.80
CA LEU A 84 0.83 3.11 1.60
C LEU A 84 2.30 3.31 1.94
N MET A 85 2.60 4.20 2.89
CA MET A 85 3.96 4.41 3.38
C MET A 85 4.55 3.11 3.97
N MET A 86 3.76 2.38 4.75
CA MET A 86 4.17 1.10 5.33
C MET A 86 4.40 0.04 4.26
N ALA A 87 3.52 -0.07 3.26
CA ALA A 87 3.65 -1.00 2.14
C ALA A 87 4.91 -0.72 1.31
N ILE A 88 5.19 0.55 1.00
CA ILE A 88 6.43 0.96 0.33
C ILE A 88 7.67 0.60 1.15
N ASN A 89 7.67 0.91 2.46
CA ASN A 89 8.79 0.57 3.33
C ASN A 89 9.03 -0.95 3.37
N LEU A 90 7.96 -1.74 3.41
CA LEU A 90 8.05 -3.20 3.42
C LEU A 90 8.58 -3.73 2.08
N GLN A 91 8.15 -3.17 0.95
CA GLN A 91 8.68 -3.49 -0.38
C GLN A 91 10.19 -3.19 -0.47
N ILE A 92 10.63 -2.03 0.01
CA ILE A 92 12.06 -1.66 0.05
C ILE A 92 12.85 -2.65 0.90
N ASN A 93 12.36 -2.96 2.11
CA ASN A 93 13.01 -3.93 3.00
C ASN A 93 13.12 -5.31 2.35
N GLN A 94 12.08 -5.77 1.64
CA GLN A 94 12.10 -7.03 0.90
C GLN A 94 13.14 -7.00 -0.24
N GLN A 95 13.21 -5.91 -1.01
CA GLN A 95 14.22 -5.75 -2.08
C GLN A 95 15.65 -5.80 -1.52
N GLN A 96 15.90 -5.14 -0.39
CA GLN A 96 17.19 -5.19 0.30
C GLN A 96 17.53 -6.60 0.77
N LEU A 97 16.57 -7.30 1.38
CA LEU A 97 16.79 -8.66 1.88
C LEU A 97 17.05 -9.66 0.74
N MET A 98 16.34 -9.54 -0.38
CA MET A 98 16.62 -10.33 -1.58
C MET A 98 18.03 -10.06 -2.14
N SER A 99 18.45 -8.80 -2.17
CA SER A 99 19.80 -8.42 -2.61
C SER A 99 20.89 -9.03 -1.72
N VAL A 100 20.73 -8.93 -0.40
CA VAL A 100 21.65 -9.53 0.58
C VAL A 100 21.68 -11.05 0.44
N SER A 101 20.51 -11.70 0.32
CA SER A 101 20.43 -13.15 0.12
C SER A 101 21.14 -13.60 -1.17
N LYS A 102 20.92 -12.90 -2.28
CA LYS A 102 21.59 -13.18 -3.55
C LYS A 102 23.11 -13.04 -3.42
N ASN A 103 23.58 -12.02 -2.71
CA ASN A 103 25.00 -11.81 -2.43
C ASN A 103 25.58 -12.97 -1.61
N LEU A 104 24.94 -13.33 -0.48
CA LEU A 104 25.36 -14.45 0.36
C LEU A 104 25.40 -15.77 -0.42
N LYS A 105 24.39 -16.06 -1.24
CA LYS A 105 24.37 -17.24 -2.10
C LYS A 105 25.53 -17.22 -3.11
N SER A 106 25.84 -16.06 -3.69
CA SER A 106 26.98 -15.90 -4.60
C SER A 106 28.30 -16.19 -3.89
N ILE A 107 28.52 -15.63 -2.71
CA ILE A 107 29.73 -15.86 -1.89
C ILE A 107 29.85 -17.35 -1.55
N LEU A 108 28.78 -17.98 -1.06
CA LEU A 108 28.78 -19.40 -0.73
C LEU A 108 29.09 -20.28 -1.96
N THR A 109 28.54 -19.94 -3.13
CA THR A 109 28.80 -20.68 -4.37
C THR A 109 30.26 -20.55 -4.80
N GLN A 110 30.83 -19.34 -4.72
CA GLN A 110 32.25 -19.11 -5.00
C GLN A 110 33.15 -19.87 -4.01
N GLN A 111 32.79 -19.91 -2.72
CA GLN A 111 33.55 -20.63 -1.71
C GLN A 111 33.50 -22.14 -1.91
N ILE A 112 32.34 -22.70 -2.29
CA ILE A 112 32.20 -24.13 -2.63
C ILE A 112 33.06 -24.48 -3.86
N PHE A 113 33.10 -23.59 -4.86
CA PHE A 113 33.95 -23.79 -6.04
C PHE A 113 35.43 -23.82 -5.67
N TRP A 114 35.89 -22.84 -4.85
CA TRP A 114 37.28 -22.76 -4.39
C TRP A 114 37.70 -23.92 -3.49
N VAL A 115 36.81 -24.42 -2.63
CA VAL A 115 37.12 -25.55 -1.74
C VAL A 115 37.16 -26.88 -2.52
N ASN A 116 36.35 -27.03 -3.58
CA ASN A 116 36.38 -28.23 -4.42
C ASN A 116 37.54 -28.21 -5.44
N SER A 117 37.96 -27.03 -5.90
CA SER A 117 39.12 -26.86 -6.80
C SER A 117 40.48 -26.99 -6.11
N ASN A 118 40.54 -26.94 -4.77
CA ASN A 118 41.75 -27.09 -3.98
C ASN A 118 41.96 -28.51 -3.41
N ARG A 119 41.27 -29.53 -3.94
CA ARG A 119 41.67 -30.91 -3.62
C ARG A 119 43.12 -31.08 -4.08
N PRO A 120 44.08 -31.40 -3.18
CA PRO A 120 45.44 -31.65 -3.59
C PRO A 120 45.39 -32.76 -4.64
N MET A 121 46.02 -32.51 -5.78
CA MET A 121 46.25 -33.50 -6.82
C MET A 121 46.81 -34.74 -6.12
N ASP A 122 46.05 -35.83 -6.12
CA ASP A 122 46.52 -37.11 -5.60
C ASP A 122 47.63 -37.57 -6.56
N TRP A 123 48.89 -37.30 -6.19
CA TRP A 123 50.07 -37.75 -6.94
C TRP A 123 50.43 -39.17 -6.49
N ASP A 124 49.46 -40.08 -6.56
CA ASP A 124 49.75 -41.52 -6.51
C ASP A 124 50.29 -41.92 -7.89
N TRP A 125 51.61 -41.97 -7.99
CA TRP A 125 52.36 -42.71 -9.01
C TRP A 125 52.89 -44.01 -8.42
#